data_AF-A0A0M4DAJ6-F1
#
_entry.id   AF-A0A0M4DAJ6-F1
#
_cell.length_a   1.000
_cell.length_b   1.000
_cell.length_c   1.000
_cell.angle_alpha   90.00
_cell.angle_beta   90.00
_cell.angle_gamma   90.00
#
_symmetry.space_group_name_H-M   'P 1'
#
loop_
_entity.id
_entity.type
_entity.pdbx_description
1 polymer ?
#
loop_
_entity_poly.entity_id
_entity_poly.type
_entity_poly.pdbx_seq_one_letter_code
_entity_poly.pdbx_strand_id
1 'polypeptide(L)'
;MICVSRILSLAALAATLPASAAQEEGRESAFRPGVAVELLHRQPIGDVYFTNWFARLESEQGASRDVYFETNDKFVNKGIIRLNCEDPEADIDLVLYGSGDYGSAADRREVTVRYADRRAWADGGYEALAGETPPFEFYSAALARFCAS
;
A
#
# COMPACT_ATOMS: atom_id res chain seq x y z
N MET A 1 -60.07 19.30 -39.51
CA MET A 1 -59.85 19.36 -38.04
C MET A 1 -58.49 18.76 -37.75
N ILE A 2 -57.69 19.50 -36.98
CA ILE A 2 -56.22 19.51 -37.04
C ILE A 2 -55.60 18.36 -36.24
N CYS A 3 -54.51 17.84 -36.80
CA CYS A 3 -53.76 16.66 -36.43
C CYS A 3 -52.99 16.84 -35.10
N VAL A 4 -52.93 15.75 -34.34
CA VAL A 4 -52.32 15.61 -33.00
C VAL A 4 -50.79 15.69 -33.09
N SER A 5 -50.18 16.68 -32.43
CA SER A 5 -48.72 16.78 -32.33
C SER A 5 -48.21 16.03 -31.09
N ARG A 6 -47.39 15.00 -31.34
CA ARG A 6 -46.70 14.18 -30.33
C ARG A 6 -45.56 14.98 -29.70
N ILE A 7 -45.58 15.08 -28.38
CA ILE A 7 -44.46 15.60 -27.58
C ILE A 7 -43.41 14.48 -27.51
N LEU A 8 -42.24 14.70 -28.12
CA LEU A 8 -41.07 13.82 -27.98
C LEU A 8 -40.41 14.05 -26.62
N SER A 9 -40.43 13.04 -25.76
CA SER A 9 -39.59 12.98 -24.57
C SER A 9 -38.14 12.64 -24.96
N LEU A 10 -37.21 13.57 -24.80
CA LEU A 10 -35.77 13.25 -24.82
C LEU A 10 -35.38 12.69 -23.44
N ALA A 11 -35.21 11.37 -23.37
CA ALA A 11 -34.52 10.72 -22.27
C ALA A 11 -33.01 10.95 -22.43
N ALA A 12 -32.41 11.77 -21.56
CA ALA A 12 -30.97 11.91 -21.48
C ALA A 12 -30.39 10.67 -20.77
N LEU A 13 -29.73 9.80 -21.53
CA LEU A 13 -28.83 8.79 -20.97
C LEU A 13 -27.64 9.53 -20.34
N ALA A 14 -27.60 9.60 -19.01
CA ALA A 14 -26.37 9.86 -18.28
C ALA A 14 -25.47 8.63 -18.42
N ALA A 15 -24.51 8.67 -19.35
CA ALA A 15 -23.46 7.69 -19.44
C ALA A 15 -22.59 7.79 -18.18
N THR A 16 -22.80 6.89 -17.23
CA THR A 16 -21.88 6.65 -16.12
C THR A 16 -20.61 6.05 -16.68
N LEU A 17 -19.62 6.88 -17.00
CA LEU A 17 -18.26 6.39 -17.22
C LEU A 17 -17.77 5.85 -15.86
N PRO A 18 -17.28 4.60 -15.80
CA PRO A 18 -16.54 4.17 -14.62
C PRO A 18 -15.34 5.11 -14.48
N ALA A 19 -15.17 5.67 -13.28
CA ALA A 19 -13.94 6.33 -12.91
C ALA A 19 -12.83 5.30 -13.11
N SER A 20 -12.06 5.44 -14.19
CA SER A 20 -10.78 4.76 -14.32
C SER A 20 -9.98 5.22 -13.11
N ALA A 21 -9.81 4.34 -12.13
CA ALA A 21 -8.89 4.57 -11.02
C ALA A 21 -7.55 4.95 -11.65
N ALA A 22 -7.17 6.22 -11.51
CA ALA A 22 -5.87 6.67 -11.97
C ALA A 22 -4.85 5.82 -11.23
N GLN A 23 -4.10 5.01 -11.99
CA GLN A 23 -3.01 4.20 -11.46
C GLN A 23 -1.98 5.19 -10.90
N GLU A 24 -1.94 5.33 -9.56
CA GLU A 24 -1.09 6.29 -8.88
C GLU A 24 0.39 6.06 -9.23
N GLU A 25 1.11 7.17 -9.36
CA GLU A 25 2.44 7.31 -9.97
C GLU A 25 3.42 6.20 -9.55
N GLY A 26 3.79 5.37 -10.52
CA GLY A 26 4.97 4.51 -10.41
C GLY A 26 6.24 5.35 -10.58
N ARG A 27 7.28 5.04 -9.80
CA ARG A 27 8.61 5.65 -9.90
C ARG A 27 9.71 4.61 -9.83
N GLU A 28 10.94 5.01 -10.17
CA GLU A 28 12.11 4.21 -9.84
C GLU A 28 12.35 4.21 -8.32
N SER A 29 12.73 3.05 -7.79
CA SER A 29 13.10 2.85 -6.39
C SER A 29 14.26 3.76 -6.02
N ALA A 30 14.16 4.41 -4.86
CA ALA A 30 15.24 5.24 -4.33
C ALA A 30 16.47 4.41 -3.91
N PHE A 31 16.33 3.09 -3.75
CA PHE A 31 17.34 2.22 -3.14
C PHE A 31 17.77 1.06 -4.02
N ARG A 32 17.04 0.79 -5.12
CA ARG A 32 17.30 -0.34 -6.02
C ARG A 32 17.27 0.15 -7.48
N PRO A 33 18.44 0.42 -8.09
CA PRO A 33 18.51 0.88 -9.47
C PRO A 33 17.79 -0.06 -10.44
N GLY A 34 16.99 0.50 -11.35
CA GLY A 34 16.22 -0.25 -12.35
C GLY A 34 14.97 -0.97 -11.82
N VAL A 35 14.61 -0.79 -10.55
CA VAL A 35 13.41 -1.37 -9.94
C VAL A 35 12.31 -0.31 -9.90
N ALA A 36 11.15 -0.59 -10.49
CA ALA A 36 9.98 0.27 -10.39
C ALA A 36 9.13 -0.08 -9.15
N VAL A 37 8.61 0.95 -8.49
CA VAL A 37 7.72 0.86 -7.33
C VAL A 37 6.48 1.75 -7.55
N GLU A 38 5.34 1.33 -7.03
CA GLU A 38 4.07 2.07 -7.10
C GLU A 38 3.73 2.69 -5.73
N LEU A 39 3.16 3.89 -5.72
CA LEU A 39 2.67 4.51 -4.49
C LEU A 39 1.47 3.70 -3.97
N LEU A 40 1.52 3.26 -2.71
CA LEU A 40 0.38 2.58 -2.08
C LEU A 40 -0.28 3.40 -0.97
N HIS A 41 0.50 4.26 -0.30
CA HIS A 41 -0.04 5.03 0.81
C HIS A 41 0.73 6.34 1.00
N ARG A 42 -0.02 7.43 1.15
CA ARG A 42 0.50 8.72 1.60
C ARG A 42 0.13 8.92 3.07
N GLN A 43 1.10 8.81 3.95
CA GLN A 43 0.93 8.99 5.39
C GLN A 43 1.03 10.48 5.73
N PRO A 44 -0.02 11.14 6.23
CA PRO A 44 0.07 12.50 6.73
C PRO A 44 0.92 12.56 8.01
N ILE A 45 1.71 13.62 8.16
CA ILE A 45 2.53 13.88 9.35
C ILE A 45 2.27 15.32 9.82
N GLY A 46 1.40 15.46 10.82
CA GLY A 46 0.87 16.77 11.20
C GLY A 46 0.05 17.39 10.06
N ASP A 47 -0.04 18.72 10.05
CA ASP A 47 -0.98 19.42 9.16
C ASP A 47 -0.43 19.66 7.74
N VAL A 48 0.89 19.57 7.54
CA VAL A 48 1.53 20.01 6.28
C VAL A 48 2.54 19.03 5.69
N TYR A 49 2.99 18.04 6.45
CA TYR A 49 3.97 17.06 5.96
C TYR A 49 3.29 15.75 5.63
N PHE A 50 3.95 14.97 4.77
CA PHE A 50 3.55 13.61 4.47
C PHE A 50 4.81 12.76 4.24
N THR A 51 4.63 11.45 4.36
CA THR A 51 5.59 10.43 3.94
C THR A 51 4.88 9.53 2.95
N ASN A 52 5.44 9.40 1.75
CA ASN A 52 4.93 8.46 0.76
C ASN A 52 5.55 7.08 0.98
N TRP A 53 4.71 6.06 0.91
CA TRP A 53 5.07 4.66 1.01
C TRP A 53 4.82 3.99 -0.32
N PHE A 54 5.91 3.56 -0.95
CA PHE A 54 5.90 2.87 -2.23
C PHE A 54 6.09 1.37 -2.02
N ALA A 55 5.61 0.58 -2.96
CA ALA A 55 5.74 -0.86 -2.91
C ALA A 55 5.94 -1.50 -4.28
N ARG A 56 6.35 -2.77 -4.29
CA ARG A 56 6.12 -3.68 -5.43
C ARG A 56 6.01 -5.11 -4.93
N LEU A 57 5.33 -5.94 -5.69
CA LEU A 57 5.33 -7.38 -5.45
C LEU A 57 6.65 -8.00 -5.92
N GLU A 58 7.36 -8.69 -5.01
CA GLU A 58 8.63 -9.38 -5.30
C GLU A 58 8.41 -10.86 -5.59
N SER A 59 7.52 -11.53 -4.84
CA SER A 59 7.22 -12.94 -5.10
C SER A 59 5.82 -13.35 -4.65
N GLU A 60 5.31 -14.39 -5.32
CA GLU A 60 4.02 -15.03 -5.04
C GLU A 60 4.25 -16.53 -4.83
N GLN A 61 3.84 -17.05 -3.67
CA GLN A 61 4.02 -18.46 -3.31
C GLN A 61 2.79 -18.96 -2.56
N GLY A 62 1.85 -19.62 -3.26
CA GLY A 62 0.56 -19.99 -2.68
C GLY A 62 -0.19 -18.77 -2.18
N ALA A 63 -0.59 -18.77 -0.90
CA ALA A 63 -1.22 -17.63 -0.23
C ALA A 63 -0.25 -16.50 0.16
N SER A 64 1.07 -16.74 0.10
CA SER A 64 2.07 -15.78 0.56
C SER A 64 2.47 -14.78 -0.52
N ARG A 65 2.60 -13.51 -0.14
CA ARG A 65 3.13 -12.44 -0.99
C ARG A 65 4.28 -11.76 -0.28
N ASP A 66 5.45 -11.73 -0.91
CA ASP A 66 6.55 -10.88 -0.45
C ASP A 66 6.47 -9.56 -1.20
N VAL A 67 6.24 -8.49 -0.46
CA VAL A 67 6.05 -7.14 -0.99
C VAL A 67 7.23 -6.29 -0.55
N TYR A 68 8.01 -5.82 -1.51
CA TYR A 68 8.98 -4.77 -1.24
C TYR A 68 8.26 -3.48 -0.90
N PHE A 69 8.77 -2.75 0.08
CA PHE A 69 8.32 -1.40 0.40
C PHE A 69 9.51 -0.44 0.53
N GLU A 70 9.25 0.83 0.31
CA GLU A 70 10.21 1.89 0.57
C GLU A 70 9.56 3.25 0.89
N THR A 71 10.31 4.06 1.63
CA THR A 71 10.09 5.49 1.80
C THR A 71 11.43 6.20 1.94
N ASN A 72 11.54 7.40 1.38
CA ASN A 72 12.75 8.23 1.40
C ASN A 72 12.44 9.71 1.70
N ASP A 73 11.29 9.98 2.33
CA ASP A 73 10.83 11.33 2.70
C ASP A 73 11.28 11.68 4.13
N LYS A 74 10.35 12.08 5.00
CA LYS A 74 10.64 12.42 6.40
C LYS A 74 11.13 11.21 7.21
N PHE A 75 10.71 10.02 6.83
CA PHE A 75 11.24 8.76 7.34
C PHE A 75 11.91 8.02 6.19
N VAL A 76 13.03 7.36 6.49
CA VAL A 76 13.77 6.55 5.53
C VAL A 76 13.72 5.11 5.98
N ASN A 77 13.03 4.27 5.21
CA ASN A 77 13.06 2.83 5.42
C ASN A 77 12.74 2.10 4.12
N LYS A 78 13.11 0.83 4.09
CA LYS A 78 12.93 -0.09 3.00
C LYS A 78 13.01 -1.51 3.52
N GLY A 79 12.36 -2.42 2.83
CA GLY A 79 12.24 -3.77 3.34
C GLY A 79 11.30 -4.65 2.57
N ILE A 80 11.00 -5.80 3.17
CA ILE A 80 9.98 -6.73 2.70
C ILE A 80 8.92 -6.85 3.79
N ILE A 81 7.65 -6.77 3.39
CA ILE A 81 6.52 -7.23 4.20
C ILE A 81 5.99 -8.52 3.57
N ARG A 82 5.87 -9.58 4.38
CA ARG A 82 5.26 -10.84 3.97
C ARG A 82 3.80 -10.85 4.38
N LEU A 83 2.93 -10.97 3.38
CA LEU A 83 1.48 -11.01 3.55
C LEU A 83 0.97 -12.44 3.38
N ASN A 84 -0.13 -12.76 4.06
CA ASN A 84 -0.93 -13.95 3.78
C ASN A 84 -2.30 -13.50 3.23
N CYS A 85 -2.63 -13.93 2.02
CA CYS A 85 -3.85 -13.55 1.32
C CYS A 85 -5.08 -14.41 1.66
N GLU A 86 -4.89 -15.54 2.35
CA GLU A 86 -5.97 -16.49 2.67
C GLU A 86 -6.29 -16.54 4.17
N ASP A 87 -5.32 -16.23 5.02
CA ASP A 87 -5.46 -16.25 6.48
C ASP A 87 -5.47 -14.82 7.05
N PRO A 88 -6.65 -14.27 7.40
CA PRO A 88 -6.75 -12.94 8.01
C PRO A 88 -6.11 -12.86 9.39
N GLU A 89 -5.88 -13.99 10.07
CA GLU A 89 -5.30 -14.07 11.41
C GLU A 89 -3.80 -14.42 11.40
N ALA A 90 -3.17 -14.51 10.24
CA ALA A 90 -1.74 -14.76 10.13
C ALA A 90 -0.91 -13.69 10.86
N ASP A 91 0.26 -14.04 11.35
CA ASP A 91 1.24 -13.03 11.74
C ASP A 91 1.80 -12.32 10.50
N ILE A 92 2.37 -11.13 10.70
CA ILE A 92 2.98 -10.34 9.62
C ILE A 92 4.48 -10.28 9.88
N ASP A 93 5.26 -10.81 8.96
CA ASP A 93 6.71 -10.74 9.02
C ASP A 93 7.24 -9.56 8.20
N LEU A 94 8.16 -8.84 8.80
CA LEU A 94 8.84 -7.68 8.25
C LEU A 94 10.34 -7.91 8.27
N VAL A 95 10.98 -7.62 7.14
CA VAL A 95 12.43 -7.41 7.07
C VAL A 95 12.65 -5.93 6.82
N LEU A 96 13.33 -5.26 7.73
CA LEU A 96 13.59 -3.82 7.70
C LEU A 96 15.09 -3.55 7.53
N TYR A 97 15.43 -2.51 6.77
CA TYR A 97 16.82 -2.04 6.62
C TYR A 97 17.04 -0.61 7.13
N GLY A 98 15.97 0.09 7.54
CA GLY A 98 16.03 1.47 8.01
C GLY A 98 16.76 2.39 7.02
N SER A 99 17.66 3.21 7.55
CA SER A 99 18.57 4.07 6.79
C SER A 99 19.81 3.34 6.21
N GLY A 100 20.07 2.09 6.58
CA GLY A 100 21.22 1.29 6.12
C GLY A 100 21.08 0.75 4.69
N ASP A 101 21.93 -0.17 4.25
CA ASP A 101 21.91 -0.64 2.86
C ASP A 101 20.86 -1.75 2.63
N TYR A 102 20.08 -1.66 1.55
CA TYR A 102 19.12 -2.70 1.22
C TYR A 102 19.84 -4.02 0.87
N GLY A 103 19.46 -5.10 1.54
CA GLY A 103 20.08 -6.42 1.36
C GLY A 103 21.34 -6.65 2.20
N SER A 104 21.84 -5.63 2.90
CA SER A 104 22.96 -5.76 3.83
C SER A 104 22.56 -6.57 5.06
N ALA A 105 23.32 -7.62 5.36
CA ALA A 105 23.10 -8.42 6.56
C ALA A 105 23.33 -7.61 7.85
N ALA A 106 24.21 -6.59 7.81
CA ALA A 106 24.51 -5.75 8.97
C ALA A 106 23.35 -4.80 9.33
N ASP A 107 22.56 -4.40 8.34
CA ASP A 107 21.46 -3.46 8.50
C ASP A 107 20.09 -4.15 8.64
N ARG A 108 20.08 -5.48 8.51
CA ARG A 108 18.85 -6.29 8.52
C ARG A 108 18.28 -6.39 9.93
N ARG A 109 17.02 -6.02 10.06
CA ARG A 109 16.20 -6.24 11.26
C ARG A 109 14.95 -7.03 10.89
N GLU A 110 14.68 -8.10 11.63
CA GLU A 110 13.46 -8.90 11.49
C GLU A 110 12.46 -8.52 12.57
N VAL A 111 11.20 -8.36 12.19
CA VAL A 111 10.10 -8.06 13.11
C VAL A 111 8.88 -8.87 12.72
N THR A 112 8.22 -9.47 13.71
CA THR A 112 6.93 -10.13 13.52
C THR A 112 5.86 -9.36 14.27
N VAL A 113 4.87 -8.83 13.55
CA VAL A 113 3.67 -8.23 14.14
C VAL A 113 2.68 -9.35 14.36
N ARG A 114 2.46 -9.70 15.62
CA ARG A 114 1.50 -10.75 15.98
C ARG A 114 0.09 -10.30 15.64
N TYR A 115 -0.79 -11.23 15.27
CA TYR A 115 -2.21 -10.90 15.01
C TYR A 115 -2.85 -10.12 16.18
N ALA A 116 -2.56 -10.53 17.41
CA ALA A 116 -3.04 -9.86 18.63
C ALA A 116 -2.59 -8.39 18.75
N ASP A 117 -1.48 -8.02 18.13
CA ASP A 117 -0.90 -6.68 18.19
C ASP A 117 -1.39 -5.76 17.06
N ARG A 118 -2.05 -6.30 16.03
CA ARG A 118 -2.49 -5.52 14.86
C ARG A 118 -3.42 -4.38 15.22
N ARG A 119 -4.27 -4.56 16.24
CA ARG A 119 -5.15 -3.48 16.71
C ARG A 119 -4.34 -2.34 17.32
N ALA A 120 -3.38 -2.65 18.19
CA ALA A 120 -2.49 -1.65 18.76
C ALA A 120 -1.66 -0.96 17.67
N TRP A 121 -1.28 -1.68 16.61
CA TRP A 121 -0.58 -1.11 15.47
C TRP A 121 -1.47 -0.14 14.67
N ALA A 122 -2.72 -0.53 14.38
CA ALA A 122 -3.70 0.34 13.73
C ALA A 122 -3.99 1.60 14.54
N ASP A 123 -3.98 1.50 15.87
CA ASP A 123 -4.19 2.62 16.79
C ASP A 123 -2.89 3.45 17.03
N GLY A 124 -1.77 3.11 16.38
CA GLY A 124 -0.48 3.79 16.53
C GLY A 124 0.23 3.54 17.87
N GLY A 125 -0.29 2.64 18.70
CA GLY A 125 0.21 2.30 20.03
C GLY A 125 1.20 1.13 20.08
N TYR A 126 1.62 0.59 18.94
CA TYR A 126 2.53 -0.56 18.90
C TYR A 126 4.00 -0.13 18.88
N GLU A 127 4.66 -0.28 20.03
CA GLU A 127 5.99 0.25 20.33
C GLU A 127 7.10 -0.34 19.44
N ALA A 128 6.99 -1.61 19.04
CA ALA A 128 8.03 -2.28 18.26
C ALA A 128 8.24 -1.66 16.86
N LEU A 129 7.34 -0.81 16.37
CA LEU A 129 7.35 -0.30 14.99
C LEU A 129 7.49 1.23 14.88
N ALA A 130 7.64 1.97 15.99
CA ALA A 130 7.56 3.42 15.97
C ALA A 130 8.66 4.09 15.09
N GLY A 131 8.21 4.99 14.20
CA GLY A 131 9.03 5.98 13.50
C GLY A 131 9.49 5.60 12.09
N GLU A 132 9.91 4.35 11.86
CA GLU A 132 10.52 3.97 10.57
C GLU A 132 9.78 2.82 9.87
N THR A 133 8.89 2.12 10.54
CA THR A 133 8.17 0.97 9.96
C THR A 133 6.96 1.44 9.15
N PRO A 134 6.53 0.69 8.11
CA PRO A 134 5.26 0.96 7.45
C PRO A 134 4.09 1.11 8.44
N PRO A 135 3.17 2.07 8.20
CA PRO A 135 1.94 2.19 8.99
C PRO A 135 0.96 1.06 8.65
N PHE A 136 -0.03 0.83 9.52
CA PHE A 136 -1.04 -0.21 9.32
C PHE A 136 -1.86 0.02 8.03
N GLU A 137 -2.11 1.27 7.68
CA GLU A 137 -2.80 1.68 6.46
C GLU A 137 -2.04 1.26 5.20
N PHE A 138 -0.70 1.30 5.22
CA PHE A 138 0.11 0.78 4.14
C PHE A 138 -0.06 -0.75 4.02
N TYR A 139 -0.05 -1.48 5.14
CA TYR A 139 -0.30 -2.92 5.13
C TYR A 139 -1.68 -3.26 4.55
N SER A 140 -2.71 -2.52 4.96
CA SER A 140 -4.07 -2.69 4.44
C SER A 140 -4.17 -2.41 2.94
N ALA A 141 -3.48 -1.37 2.46
CA ALA A 141 -3.37 -1.06 1.04
C ALA A 141 -2.62 -2.16 0.27
N ALA A 142 -1.53 -2.70 0.83
CA ALA A 142 -0.78 -3.79 0.22
C ALA A 142 -1.60 -5.08 0.10
N LEU A 143 -2.39 -5.44 1.12
CA LEU A 143 -3.36 -6.53 1.02
C LEU A 143 -4.37 -6.28 -0.10
N ALA A 144 -5.01 -5.11 -0.13
CA ALA A 144 -5.99 -4.79 -1.15
C ALA A 144 -5.39 -4.82 -2.57
N ARG A 145 -4.12 -4.42 -2.71
CA ARG A 145 -3.43 -4.33 -4.00
C ARG A 145 -2.90 -5.67 -4.53
N PHE A 146 -2.37 -6.52 -3.64
CA PHE A 146 -1.62 -7.72 -4.04
C PHE A 146 -2.28 -9.04 -3.65
N CYS A 147 -3.36 -9.00 -2.86
CA CYS A 147 -4.18 -10.18 -2.54
C CYS A 147 -5.55 -10.17 -3.21
N ALA A 148 -5.96 -9.07 -3.85
CA ALA A 148 -7.17 -9.06 -4.67
C ALA A 148 -6.98 -10.00 -5.89
N SER A 149 -7.67 -11.14 -5.85
CA SER A 149 -7.78 -12.11 -6.94
C SER A 149 -9.13 -11.95 -7.65
#